data_AF-A0A355GV60-F1
#
_entry.id   AF-A0A355GV60-F1
#
_cell.length_a   1.000
_cell.length_b   1.000
_cell.length_c   1.000
_cell.angle_alpha   90.00
_cell.angle_beta   90.00
_cell.angle_gamma   90.00
#
_symmetry.space_group_name_H-M   'P 1'
#
loop_
_entity.id
_entity.type
_entity.pdbx_description
1 polymer ?
#
loop_
_entity_poly.entity_id
_entity_poly.type
_entity_poly.pdbx_seq_one_letter_code
_entity_poly.pdbx_strand_id
1 'polypeptide(L)'
;FQNYFRMYQKLGGMTGTAETEEVEFTKIYGLEVVVIPTNKPMIRVDHPDVVFKTEKAKFDAVVKEIQELYAQGQPVLVGTISI
;
A
#
# COMPACT_ATOMS: atom_id res chain seq x y z
N PHE A 1 21.19 0.33 7.53
CA PHE A 1 21.17 1.01 6.22
C PHE A 1 21.12 2.55 6.31
N GLN A 2 20.56 3.15 7.36
CA GLN A 2 20.40 4.62 7.48
C GLN A 2 21.70 5.42 7.24
N ASN A 3 22.83 5.03 7.83
CA ASN A 3 24.11 5.74 7.64
C ASN A 3 24.73 5.57 6.24
N TYR A 4 24.40 4.49 5.52
CA TYR A 4 24.97 4.23 4.20
C TYR A 4 24.47 5.24 3.17
N PHE A 5 23.16 5.54 3.16
CA PHE A 5 22.58 6.52 2.24
C PHE A 5 23.02 7.96 2.52
N ARG A 6 23.45 8.27 3.76
CA ARG A 6 23.99 9.60 4.11
C ARG A 6 25.37 9.86 3.54
N MET A 7 26.05 8.85 3.01
CA MET A 7 27.37 9.01 2.36
C MET A 7 27.25 9.57 0.93
N TYR A 8 26.06 9.53 0.33
CA TYR A 8 25.86 10.08 -1.01
C TYR A 8 25.86 11.61 -0.97
N GLN A 9 26.58 12.24 -1.90
CA GLN A 9 26.59 13.70 -2.03
C GLN A 9 25.20 14.28 -2.33
N LYS A 10 24.34 13.50 -3.00
CA LYS A 10 22.95 13.83 -3.29
C LYS A 10 22.09 12.60 -3.09
N LEU A 11 20.98 12.76 -2.40
CA LEU A 11 20.00 11.70 -2.15
C LEU A 11 18.62 12.18 -2.59
N GLY A 12 17.85 11.28 -3.19
CA GLY A 12 16.46 11.50 -3.59
C GLY A 12 15.74 10.16 -3.69
N GLY A 13 14.41 10.17 -3.65
CA GLY A 13 13.59 8.97 -3.67
C GLY A 13 12.21 9.25 -4.25
N MET A 14 11.50 8.17 -4.63
CA MET A 14 10.15 8.22 -5.14
C MET A 14 9.34 7.04 -4.57
N THR A 15 8.12 7.31 -4.11
CA THR A 15 7.14 6.32 -3.67
C THR A 15 5.74 6.94 -3.65
N GLY A 16 4.71 6.11 -3.69
CA GLY A 16 3.31 6.57 -3.58
C GLY A 16 2.82 6.81 -2.15
N THR A 17 3.63 6.50 -1.13
CA THR A 17 3.18 6.43 0.28
C THR A 17 4.14 7.09 1.27
N ALA A 18 4.88 8.14 0.87
CA ALA A 18 5.89 8.77 1.75
C ALA A 18 5.33 9.80 2.73
N GLU A 19 4.13 10.35 2.49
CA GLU A 19 3.58 11.48 3.26
C GLU A 19 3.46 11.16 4.75
N THR A 20 3.08 9.93 5.11
CA THR A 20 2.95 9.53 6.53
C THR A 20 4.29 9.48 7.26
N GLU A 21 5.39 9.29 6.53
CA GLU A 21 6.74 9.12 7.07
C GLU A 21 7.62 10.37 6.90
N GLU A 22 7.04 11.50 6.50
CA GLU A 22 7.78 12.74 6.20
C GLU A 22 8.67 13.19 7.35
N VAL A 23 8.16 13.13 8.59
CA VAL A 23 8.91 13.53 9.79
C VAL A 23 10.16 12.66 9.97
N GLU A 24 10.06 11.35 9.68
CA GLU A 24 11.20 10.44 9.77
C GLU A 24 12.18 10.69 8.62
N PHE A 25 11.70 10.86 7.38
CA PHE A 25 12.56 11.15 6.23
C PHE A 25 13.36 12.44 6.41
N THR A 26 12.71 13.50 6.89
CA THR A 26 13.35 14.78 7.16
C THR A 26 14.39 14.64 8.27
N LYS A 27 14.04 13.98 9.38
CA LYS A 27 14.92 13.85 10.55
C LYS A 27 16.16 12.99 10.29
N ILE A 28 16.00 11.88 9.56
CA ILE A 28 17.07 10.90 9.38
C ILE A 28 17.93 11.22 8.14
N TYR A 29 17.29 11.69 7.07
CA TYR A 29 17.94 11.83 5.76
C TYR A 29 17.96 13.27 5.22
N GLY A 30 17.28 14.22 5.87
CA GLY A 30 17.13 15.58 5.34
C GLY A 30 16.32 15.61 4.04
N LEU A 31 15.44 14.62 3.84
CA LEU A 31 14.59 14.53 2.65
C LEU A 31 13.20 15.07 2.97
N GLU A 32 12.82 16.15 2.28
CA GLU A 32 11.44 16.64 2.27
C GLU A 32 10.56 15.73 1.41
N VAL A 33 9.30 15.57 1.79
CA VAL A 33 8.32 14.82 1.02
C VAL A 33 7.41 15.80 0.28
N VAL A 34 7.34 15.67 -1.04
CA VAL A 34 6.45 16.49 -1.86
C VAL A 34 5.35 15.60 -2.46
N VAL A 35 4.10 15.91 -2.14
CA VAL A 35 2.93 15.22 -2.71
C VAL A 35 2.68 15.75 -4.12
N ILE A 36 3.05 14.95 -5.12
CA ILE A 36 2.80 15.27 -6.53
C ILE A 36 1.34 14.92 -6.87
N PRO A 37 0.57 15.84 -7.50
CA PRO A 37 -0.79 15.55 -7.89
C PRO A 37 -0.86 14.44 -8.95
N THR A 38 -1.93 13.65 -8.93
CA THR A 38 -2.15 12.61 -9.92
C THR A 38 -2.52 13.20 -11.28
N ASN A 39 -2.10 12.54 -12.36
CA ASN A 39 -2.45 12.96 -13.73
C ASN A 39 -3.95 12.85 -14.04
N LYS A 40 -4.68 11.99 -13.30
CA LYS A 40 -6.13 11.80 -13.41
C LYS A 40 -6.76 11.81 -12.02
N PRO A 41 -8.03 12.22 -11.88
CA PRO A 41 -8.76 12.08 -10.64
C PRO A 41 -8.77 10.63 -10.15
N MET A 42 -8.54 10.43 -8.86
CA MET A 42 -8.59 9.11 -8.23
C MET A 42 -10.05 8.71 -8.02
N ILE A 43 -10.47 7.58 -8.61
CA ILE A 43 -11.87 7.09 -8.56
C ILE A 43 -12.00 5.70 -7.93
N ARG A 44 -10.92 5.15 -7.36
CA ARG A 44 -10.93 3.84 -6.71
C ARG A 44 -11.81 3.92 -5.46
N VAL A 45 -12.67 2.92 -5.28
CA VAL A 45 -13.47 2.76 -4.07
C VAL A 45 -12.69 1.88 -3.11
N ASP A 46 -12.27 2.45 -1.99
CA ASP A 46 -11.63 1.73 -0.90
C ASP A 46 -12.70 1.31 0.10
N HIS A 47 -12.99 0.00 0.15
CA HIS A 47 -13.97 -0.57 1.07
C HIS A 47 -13.37 -0.74 2.48
N PRO A 48 -14.19 -0.63 3.55
CA PRO A 48 -13.72 -0.83 4.91
C PRO A 48 -13.35 -2.29 5.17
N ASP A 49 -12.51 -2.52 6.18
CA ASP A 49 -12.10 -3.85 6.59
C ASP A 49 -13.28 -4.72 7.04
N VAL A 50 -13.23 -6.00 6.66
CA VAL A 50 -14.16 -7.03 7.15
C VAL A 50 -13.41 -7.95 8.11
N VAL A 51 -13.75 -7.86 9.41
CA VAL A 51 -13.06 -8.59 10.48
C VAL A 51 -13.85 -9.83 10.88
N PHE A 52 -13.17 -10.98 10.92
CA PHE A 52 -13.76 -12.27 11.29
C PHE A 52 -13.17 -12.79 12.59
N LYS A 53 -14.01 -13.47 13.38
CA LYS A 53 -13.60 -14.10 14.65
C LYS A 53 -12.55 -15.20 14.45
N THR A 54 -12.61 -15.92 13.34
CA THR A 54 -11.71 -17.04 13.05
C THR A 54 -11.13 -16.91 11.65
N GLU A 55 -9.92 -17.44 11.48
CA GLU A 55 -9.26 -17.47 10.19
C GLU A 55 -10.02 -18.29 9.14
N LYS A 56 -10.65 -19.39 9.56
CA LYS A 56 -11.51 -20.18 8.68
C LYS A 56 -12.67 -19.34 8.12
N ALA A 57 -13.38 -18.60 8.99
CA ALA A 57 -14.48 -17.75 8.55
C ALA A 57 -14.00 -16.64 7.60
N LYS A 58 -12.81 -16.06 7.84
CA LYS A 58 -12.15 -15.12 6.93
C LYS A 58 -11.94 -15.74 5.55
N PHE A 59 -11.31 -16.92 5.46
CA PHE A 59 -11.00 -17.53 4.17
C PHE A 59 -12.25 -18.01 3.43
N ASP A 60 -13.25 -18.56 4.14
CA ASP A 60 -14.52 -18.95 3.53
C ASP A 60 -15.22 -17.74 2.89
N ALA A 61 -15.18 -16.57 3.55
CA ALA A 61 -15.72 -15.33 3.01
C ALA A 61 -14.91 -14.80 1.82
N VAL A 62 -13.58 -14.79 1.90
CA VAL A 62 -12.69 -14.36 0.81
C VAL A 62 -12.89 -15.21 -0.45
N VAL A 63 -12.95 -16.54 -0.32
CA VAL A 63 -13.17 -17.44 -1.46
C VAL A 63 -14.52 -17.19 -2.11
N LYS A 64 -15.58 -16.97 -1.30
CA LYS A 64 -16.90 -16.63 -1.80
C LYS A 64 -16.90 -15.34 -2.61
N GLU A 65 -16.27 -14.28 -2.11
CA GLU A 65 -16.16 -13.00 -2.81
C GLU A 65 -15.39 -13.15 -4.14
N ILE A 66 -14.27 -13.88 -4.14
CA ILE A 66 -13.49 -14.15 -5.35
C ILE A 66 -14.36 -14.88 -6.40
N GLN A 67 -15.16 -15.86 -5.99
CA GLN A 67 -16.06 -16.58 -6.91
C GLN A 67 -17.12 -15.65 -7.52
N GLU A 68 -17.71 -14.76 -6.71
CA GLU A 68 -18.70 -13.77 -7.17
C GLU A 68 -18.08 -12.79 -8.17
N LEU A 69 -16.89 -12.26 -7.90
CA LEU A 69 -16.16 -11.35 -8.78
C LEU A 69 -15.71 -12.05 -10.08
N TYR A 70 -15.22 -13.29 -9.97
CA TYR A 70 -14.82 -14.09 -11.12
C TYR A 70 -16.00 -14.37 -12.05
N ALA A 71 -17.18 -14.72 -11.50
CA ALA A 71 -18.40 -14.93 -12.28
C ALA A 71 -18.85 -13.65 -13.03
N GLN A 72 -18.51 -12.47 -12.51
CA GLN A 72 -18.76 -11.18 -13.15
C GLN A 72 -17.68 -10.78 -14.16
N GLY A 73 -16.58 -11.53 -14.26
CA GLY A 73 -15.43 -11.22 -15.11
C GLY A 73 -14.51 -10.12 -14.58
N GLN A 74 -14.63 -9.76 -13.30
CA GLN A 74 -13.78 -8.74 -12.67
C GLN A 74 -12.40 -9.33 -12.32
N PRO A 75 -11.28 -8.69 -12.70
CA PRO A 75 -9.95 -9.14 -12.30
C PRO A 75 -9.72 -8.91 -10.80
N VAL A 76 -9.08 -9.89 -10.16
CA VAL A 76 -8.83 -9.89 -8.71
C VAL A 76 -7.35 -10.14 -8.43
N LEU A 77 -6.77 -9.35 -7.51
CA LEU A 77 -5.45 -9.58 -6.94
C LEU A 77 -5.61 -9.82 -5.44
N VAL A 78 -5.11 -10.95 -4.94
CA VAL A 78 -5.20 -11.34 -3.53
C VAL A 78 -3.80 -11.28 -2.92
N GLY A 79 -3.66 -10.51 -1.83
CA GLY A 79 -2.41 -10.43 -1.06
C GLY A 79 -2.42 -11.36 0.15
N THR A 80 -1.36 -12.13 0.33
CA THR A 80 -1.08 -12.91 1.56
C THR A 80 0.24 -12.44 2.18
N ILE A 81 0.46 -12.75 3.45
CA ILE A 81 1.70 -12.41 4.18
C ILE A 81 2.76 -13.52 4.11
N SER A 82 2.38 -14.72 3.68
CA SER A 82 3.26 -15.88 3.55
C SER A 82 2.90 -16.70 2.31
N ILE A 83 3.84 -17.54 1.88
CA ILE A 83 3.66 -18.59 0.88
C ILE A 83 2.88 -19.75 1.51
#